data_AF-F6G933-F1
#
_entry.id   AF-F6G933-F1
#
_cell.length_a   1.000
_cell.length_b   1.000
_cell.length_c   1.000
_cell.angle_alpha   90.00
_cell.angle_beta   90.00
_cell.angle_gamma   90.00
#
_symmetry.space_group_name_H-M   'P 1'
#
loop_
_entity.id
_entity.type
_entity.pdbx_description
1 polymer ?
#
loop_
_entity_poly.entity_id
_entity_poly.type
_entity_poly.pdbx_seq_one_letter_code
_entity_poly.pdbx_strand_id
1 'polypeptide(L)'
;MNVPKFPFAMRAGAAGMLALAALLAGCGSPAGSEMSRRADTEIELARQRQTDEKTELASAGTYLSLIRRMQERGMYYASLAHIDAYVQRFGRTPEVVLLRADALRETDQLAAAEADYRTVVEATSALGAGTQGALLNANAWRGLGITAGRQGRFAEAARRLQVAARGNPTDASTESDFGYALMRAGEVEQARVPLMQAAQLDAANPKIAGNLAIWLAVNDRQEAAASLVTHARLSDAARKAIDEDIGRVRSAWRDRRIAREAVPQTAPQPVQRTVATAPAGGGRTRCAAVFGAAGFSARTPARQSGDSPMTSKIVTVLCAAALGWSGLAGAQGFSGATDTAPAASQAGRAVNDSTRLLLSAQRDGTYAGEAVPLRGEQAALAYQRYLDTFSRPMPGLSQGSGQRGAAPTAATGSSSR
;
A
#
# COMPACT_ATOMS: atom_id res chain seq x y z
N MET A 1 93.32 16.87 75.84
CA MET A 1 92.69 18.19 76.11
C MET A 1 91.34 18.20 75.41
N ASN A 2 90.25 18.74 75.96
CA ASN A 2 90.00 19.15 77.35
C ASN A 2 88.48 18.99 77.66
N VAL A 3 88.10 18.99 78.94
CA VAL A 3 86.68 18.91 79.38
C VAL A 3 86.24 20.28 79.92
N PRO A 4 84.97 20.67 79.74
CA PRO A 4 84.20 21.03 80.93
C PRO A 4 82.78 20.40 80.96
N LYS A 5 82.28 20.21 82.18
CA LYS A 5 80.90 19.78 82.51
C LYS A 5 80.10 21.00 82.98
N PHE A 6 78.78 21.01 82.81
CA PHE A 6 77.82 21.74 83.67
C PHE A 6 76.43 21.04 83.65
N PRO A 7 75.50 21.30 84.61
CA PRO A 7 74.82 20.20 85.28
C PRO A 7 73.27 20.28 85.36
N PHE A 8 72.70 19.33 86.11
CA PHE A 8 71.34 19.25 86.68
C PHE A 8 70.48 20.53 86.73
N ALA A 9 69.22 20.37 86.32
CA ALA A 9 68.06 21.00 86.97
C ALA A 9 66.84 20.05 86.87
N MET A 10 65.81 20.27 87.70
CA MET A 10 64.66 19.37 87.91
C MET A 10 63.35 20.18 87.88
N ARG A 11 62.21 19.50 87.62
CA ARG A 11 60.82 20.02 87.64
C ARG A 11 60.45 20.95 86.47
N ALA A 12 59.18 21.20 86.12
CA ALA A 12 57.94 20.40 86.19
C ALA A 12 56.85 21.17 85.41
N GLY A 13 55.71 20.52 85.09
CA GLY A 13 54.46 21.24 84.76
C GLY A 13 53.81 20.91 83.41
N ALA A 14 52.81 20.03 83.45
CA ALA A 14 51.48 20.20 82.85
C ALA A 14 51.28 20.67 81.38
N ALA A 15 52.29 20.71 80.51
CA ALA A 15 52.12 21.14 79.10
C ALA A 15 51.75 19.99 78.13
N GLY A 16 52.01 18.73 78.48
CA GLY A 16 51.95 17.60 77.54
C GLY A 16 50.55 17.10 77.16
N MET A 17 49.53 17.33 78.00
CA MET A 17 48.24 16.63 77.88
C MET A 17 47.19 17.33 77.01
N LEU A 18 47.42 18.60 76.62
CA LEU A 18 46.57 19.33 75.67
C LEU A 18 47.04 19.19 74.21
N ALA A 19 48.34 18.99 73.97
CA ALA A 19 48.89 18.82 72.63
C ALA A 19 48.47 17.49 71.96
N LEU A 20 48.31 16.42 72.75
CA LEU A 20 48.00 15.08 72.22
C LEU A 20 46.52 14.94 71.76
N ALA A 21 45.60 15.71 72.35
CA ALA A 21 44.19 15.72 71.95
C ALA A 21 43.96 16.32 70.55
N ALA A 22 44.80 17.29 70.15
CA ALA A 22 44.69 17.94 68.84
C ALA A 22 45.15 17.04 67.66
N LEU A 23 46.02 16.05 67.91
CA LEU A 23 46.58 15.18 66.87
C LEU A 23 45.73 13.93 66.57
N LEU A 24 44.71 13.63 67.38
CA LEU A 24 43.72 12.58 67.12
C LEU A 24 42.43 13.09 66.45
N ALA A 25 42.35 14.40 66.15
CA ALA A 25 41.23 15.01 65.42
C ALA A 25 41.37 14.93 63.89
N GLY A 26 42.29 14.10 63.38
CA GLY A 26 42.48 13.86 61.94
C GLY A 26 41.57 12.75 61.37
N CYS A 27 41.28 12.84 60.08
CA CYS A 27 40.55 11.82 59.29
C CYS A 27 39.04 11.63 59.58
N GLY A 28 38.38 12.62 60.19
CA GLY A 28 36.91 12.78 60.13
C GLY A 28 36.41 13.37 58.80
N SER A 29 36.97 12.96 57.66
CA SER A 29 36.82 13.68 56.38
C SER A 29 35.40 13.57 55.79
N PRO A 30 34.70 14.70 55.50
CA PRO A 30 33.36 14.68 54.90
C PRO A 30 33.36 14.17 53.44
N ALA A 31 34.53 13.96 52.82
CA ALA A 31 34.66 13.40 51.47
C ALA A 31 33.86 12.09 51.27
N GLY A 32 33.76 11.23 52.29
CA GLY A 32 32.95 10.01 52.22
C GLY A 32 31.43 10.28 52.18
N SER A 33 30.94 11.22 52.99
CA SER A 33 29.51 11.57 53.04
C SER A 33 29.09 12.49 51.89
N GLU A 34 29.98 13.34 51.38
CA GLU A 34 29.78 14.06 50.12
C GLU A 34 29.74 13.11 48.92
N MET A 35 30.65 12.13 48.84
CA MET A 35 30.64 11.15 47.75
C MET A 35 29.39 10.27 47.78
N SER A 36 28.95 9.83 48.97
CA SER A 36 27.64 9.18 49.14
C SER A 36 26.52 10.07 48.63
N ARG A 37 26.40 11.31 49.14
CA ARG A 37 25.33 12.25 48.73
C ARG A 37 25.31 12.51 47.22
N ARG A 38 26.47 12.59 46.57
CA ARG A 38 26.55 12.73 45.10
C ARG A 38 26.00 11.49 44.41
N ALA A 39 26.44 10.29 44.81
CA ALA A 39 25.90 9.02 44.30
C ALA A 39 24.39 8.88 44.56
N ASP A 40 23.90 9.27 45.74
CA ASP A 40 22.48 9.27 46.10
C ASP A 40 21.68 10.21 45.17
N THR A 41 22.19 11.42 44.90
CA THR A 41 21.57 12.34 43.94
C THR A 41 21.64 11.85 42.49
N GLU A 42 22.71 11.17 42.09
CA GLU A 42 22.84 10.58 40.74
C GLU A 42 21.89 9.41 40.52
N ILE A 43 21.72 8.54 41.53
CA ILE A 43 20.74 7.45 41.54
C ILE A 43 19.31 8.02 41.44
N GLU A 44 19.01 9.07 42.20
CA GLU A 44 17.68 9.67 42.20
C GLU A 44 17.39 10.43 40.89
N LEU A 45 18.36 11.17 40.33
CA LEU A 45 18.27 11.76 38.99
C LEU A 45 18.12 10.69 37.89
N ALA A 46 18.75 9.52 38.05
CA ALA A 46 18.60 8.40 37.12
C ALA A 46 17.19 7.77 37.20
N ARG A 47 16.63 7.62 38.41
CA ARG A 47 15.23 7.20 38.60
C ARG A 47 14.24 8.19 38.00
N GLN A 48 14.46 9.48 38.24
CA GLN A 48 13.60 10.55 37.72
C GLN A 48 13.57 10.52 36.19
N ARG A 49 14.73 10.44 35.53
CA ARG A 49 14.82 10.22 34.07
C ARG A 49 14.05 8.98 33.60
N GLN A 50 14.13 7.86 34.33
CA GLN A 50 13.39 6.64 33.99
C GLN A 50 11.87 6.79 34.22
N THR A 51 11.41 7.51 35.24
CA THR A 51 9.99 7.81 35.43
C THR A 51 9.47 8.79 34.39
N ASP A 52 10.27 9.79 34.02
CA ASP A 52 9.93 10.79 33.01
C ASP A 52 9.82 10.12 31.64
N GLU A 53 10.83 9.35 31.20
CA GLU A 53 10.80 8.57 29.96
C GLU A 53 9.59 7.62 29.90
N LYS A 54 9.31 6.90 31.00
CA LYS A 54 8.16 6.00 31.11
C LYS A 54 6.80 6.72 31.05
N THR A 55 6.78 8.01 31.41
CA THR A 55 5.61 8.90 31.41
C THR A 55 5.42 9.60 30.07
N GLU A 56 6.49 10.06 29.41
CA GLU A 56 6.42 10.53 28.00
C GLU A 56 5.93 9.40 27.08
N LEU A 57 6.41 8.18 27.31
CA LEU A 57 5.97 6.96 26.62
C LEU A 57 4.63 6.39 27.12
N ALA A 58 3.86 7.13 27.94
CA ALA A 58 2.56 6.67 28.42
C ALA A 58 1.46 6.65 27.35
N SER A 59 1.58 7.51 26.34
CA SER A 59 0.65 7.60 25.21
C SER A 59 1.10 6.69 24.05
N ALA A 60 0.18 5.89 23.52
CA ALA A 60 0.44 5.04 22.36
C ALA A 60 0.87 5.87 21.13
N GLY A 61 0.23 7.02 20.88
CA GLY A 61 0.59 7.91 19.77
C GLY A 61 1.99 8.54 19.92
N THR A 62 2.40 8.85 21.15
CA THR A 62 3.75 9.36 21.43
C THR A 62 4.80 8.28 21.16
N TYR A 63 4.53 7.05 21.61
CA TYR A 63 5.43 5.91 21.39
C TYR A 63 5.53 5.55 19.88
N LEU A 64 4.42 5.50 19.13
CA LEU A 64 4.46 5.31 17.67
C LEU A 64 5.26 6.42 16.97
N SER A 65 5.22 7.66 17.48
CA SER A 65 6.01 8.78 16.96
C SER A 65 7.51 8.64 17.26
N LEU A 66 7.90 8.06 18.39
CA LEU A 66 9.28 7.64 18.65
C LEU A 66 9.71 6.57 17.64
N ILE A 67 8.93 5.49 17.48
CA ILE A 67 9.25 4.38 16.57
C ILE A 67 9.47 4.87 15.13
N ARG A 68 8.60 5.76 14.63
CA ARG A 68 8.77 6.43 13.32
C ARG A 68 10.10 7.20 13.23
N ARG A 69 10.39 8.07 14.21
CA ARG A 69 11.64 8.84 14.28
C ARG A 69 12.89 7.96 14.35
N MET A 70 12.79 6.76 14.91
CA MET A 70 13.90 5.79 14.90
C MET A 70 14.13 5.21 13.50
N GLN A 71 13.05 4.88 12.77
CA GLN A 71 13.11 4.36 11.41
C GLN A 71 13.57 5.41 10.40
N GLU A 72 13.11 6.66 10.52
CA GLU A 72 13.59 7.83 9.76
C GLU A 72 15.12 8.04 9.90
N ARG A 73 15.68 7.67 11.07
CA ARG A 73 17.12 7.71 11.37
C ARG A 73 17.87 6.41 11.03
N GLY A 74 17.21 5.44 10.40
CA GLY A 74 17.79 4.15 10.05
C GLY A 74 18.04 3.19 11.24
N MET A 75 17.54 3.49 12.43
CA MET A 75 17.77 2.72 13.66
C MET A 75 16.81 1.51 13.77
N TYR A 76 16.70 0.73 12.70
CA TYR A 76 15.67 -0.30 12.52
C TYR A 76 15.70 -1.38 13.61
N TYR A 77 16.87 -1.91 13.96
CA TYR A 77 17.01 -2.92 15.03
C TYR A 77 16.49 -2.44 16.39
N ALA A 78 16.80 -1.19 16.76
CA ALA A 78 16.28 -0.60 17.99
C ALA A 78 14.76 -0.31 17.87
N SER A 79 14.27 0.07 16.69
CA SER A 79 12.82 0.22 16.44
C SER A 79 12.06 -1.10 16.62
N LEU A 80 12.64 -2.26 16.27
CA LEU A 80 12.03 -3.58 16.51
C LEU A 80 11.84 -3.86 18.01
N ALA A 81 12.87 -3.62 18.83
CA ALA A 81 12.77 -3.78 20.28
C ALA A 81 11.70 -2.86 20.92
N HIS A 82 11.62 -1.61 20.45
CA HIS A 82 10.58 -0.67 20.86
C HIS A 82 9.18 -1.05 20.37
N ILE A 83 9.06 -1.69 19.20
CA ILE A 83 7.81 -2.25 18.69
C ILE A 83 7.34 -3.43 19.55
N ASP A 84 8.24 -4.35 19.93
CA ASP A 84 7.86 -5.48 20.77
C ASP A 84 7.46 -5.00 22.19
N ALA A 85 8.14 -3.99 22.74
CA ALA A 85 7.75 -3.32 23.98
C ALA A 85 6.41 -2.57 23.86
N TYR A 86 6.15 -1.92 22.72
CA TYR A 86 4.85 -1.31 22.41
C TYR A 86 3.74 -2.36 22.38
N VAL A 87 3.95 -3.48 21.69
CA VAL A 87 2.95 -4.57 21.56
C VAL A 87 2.64 -5.20 22.91
N GLN A 88 3.62 -5.33 23.81
CA GLN A 88 3.40 -5.76 25.20
C GLN A 88 2.56 -4.75 26.01
N ARG A 89 2.71 -3.44 25.76
CA ARG A 89 2.03 -2.37 26.55
C ARG A 89 0.64 -2.00 26.03
N PHE A 90 0.44 -1.99 24.70
CA PHE A 90 -0.77 -1.46 24.04
C PHE A 90 -1.45 -2.47 23.10
N GLY A 91 -0.89 -3.67 22.93
CA GLY A 91 -1.39 -4.68 22.01
C GLY A 91 -0.94 -4.48 20.55
N ARG A 92 -1.33 -5.43 19.68
CA ARG A 92 -0.92 -5.49 18.28
C ARG A 92 -1.96 -4.82 17.37
N THR A 93 -1.64 -3.63 16.83
CA THR A 93 -2.48 -2.89 15.87
C THR A 93 -1.95 -3.01 14.43
N PRO A 94 -2.77 -2.83 13.38
CA PRO A 94 -2.26 -2.84 12.00
C PRO A 94 -1.17 -1.79 11.74
N GLU A 95 -1.24 -0.64 12.41
CA GLU A 95 -0.26 0.44 12.31
C GLU A 95 1.12 0.06 12.85
N VAL A 96 1.21 -0.60 14.03
CA VAL A 96 2.51 -1.04 14.55
C VAL A 96 3.05 -2.26 13.81
N VAL A 97 2.18 -3.12 13.27
CA VAL A 97 2.59 -4.25 12.42
C VAL A 97 3.18 -3.75 11.10
N LEU A 98 2.63 -2.69 10.51
CA LEU A 98 3.21 -2.05 9.32
C LEU A 98 4.63 -1.53 9.60
N LEU A 99 4.81 -0.78 10.70
CA LEU A 99 6.13 -0.32 11.14
C LEU A 99 7.11 -1.47 11.40
N ARG A 100 6.62 -2.62 11.90
CA ARG A 100 7.45 -3.82 12.09
C ARG A 100 7.85 -4.45 10.76
N ALA A 101 6.92 -4.58 9.82
CA ALA A 101 7.20 -5.09 8.49
C ALA A 101 8.23 -4.22 7.74
N ASP A 102 8.18 -2.89 7.89
CA ASP A 102 9.19 -1.98 7.37
C ASP A 102 10.58 -2.20 8.00
N ALA A 103 10.68 -2.27 9.33
CA ALA A 103 11.97 -2.55 9.98
C ALA A 103 12.51 -3.97 9.69
N LEU A 104 11.65 -4.97 9.55
CA LEU A 104 12.02 -6.32 9.10
C LEU A 104 12.54 -6.28 7.65
N ARG A 105 11.88 -5.53 6.76
CA ARG A 105 12.29 -5.36 5.36
C ARG A 105 13.66 -4.67 5.26
N GLU A 106 13.90 -3.63 6.05
CA GLU A 106 15.17 -2.89 6.06
C GLU A 106 16.31 -3.62 6.79
N THR A 107 16.01 -4.62 7.63
CA THR A 107 16.99 -5.57 8.19
C THR A 107 17.09 -6.89 7.40
N ASP A 108 16.62 -6.87 6.15
CA ASP A 108 16.63 -7.98 5.17
C ASP A 108 15.91 -9.28 5.61
N GLN A 109 15.06 -9.20 6.64
CA GLN A 109 14.21 -10.31 7.11
C GLN A 109 12.95 -10.43 6.22
N LEU A 110 13.16 -10.52 4.91
CA LEU A 110 12.15 -10.30 3.86
C LEU A 110 10.93 -11.24 3.98
N ALA A 111 11.13 -12.49 4.43
CA ALA A 111 10.03 -13.44 4.62
C ALA A 111 9.11 -13.07 5.80
N ALA A 112 9.69 -12.58 6.90
CA ALA A 112 8.93 -12.11 8.07
C ALA A 112 8.21 -10.78 7.76
N ALA A 113 8.88 -9.87 7.03
CA ALA A 113 8.26 -8.65 6.53
C ALA A 113 7.06 -8.94 5.62
N GLU A 114 7.19 -9.88 4.67
CA GLU A 114 6.09 -10.28 3.80
C GLU A 114 4.91 -10.89 4.57
N ALA A 115 5.14 -11.65 5.64
CA ALA A 115 4.08 -12.17 6.50
C ALA A 115 3.34 -11.04 7.25
N ASP A 116 4.06 -10.12 7.88
CA ASP A 116 3.46 -9.01 8.63
C ASP A 116 2.71 -8.03 7.71
N TYR A 117 3.23 -7.71 6.52
CA TYR A 117 2.49 -6.88 5.56
C TYR A 117 1.18 -7.55 5.10
N ARG A 118 1.15 -8.87 4.89
CA ARG A 118 -0.10 -9.59 4.57
C ARG A 118 -1.10 -9.48 5.71
N THR A 119 -0.66 -9.61 6.96
CA THR A 119 -1.52 -9.39 8.14
C THR A 119 -2.12 -7.98 8.16
N VAL A 120 -1.36 -6.94 7.76
CA VAL A 120 -1.90 -5.58 7.62
C VAL A 120 -2.91 -5.49 6.48
N VAL A 121 -2.60 -6.06 5.31
CA VAL A 121 -3.53 -6.08 4.15
C VAL A 121 -4.85 -6.75 4.52
N GLU A 122 -4.81 -7.93 5.13
CA GLU A 122 -5.98 -8.69 5.56
C GLU A 122 -6.82 -7.87 6.55
N ALA A 123 -6.19 -7.34 7.61
CA ALA A 123 -6.85 -6.55 8.66
C ALA A 123 -7.39 -5.17 8.19
N THR A 124 -6.99 -4.69 7.01
CA THR A 124 -7.42 -3.38 6.47
C THR A 124 -8.21 -3.49 5.16
N SER A 125 -8.31 -4.67 4.56
CA SER A 125 -8.96 -4.89 3.25
C SER A 125 -10.45 -4.52 3.20
N ALA A 126 -11.14 -4.57 4.33
CA ALA A 126 -12.56 -4.21 4.46
C ALA A 126 -12.80 -2.70 4.73
N LEU A 127 -11.74 -1.89 4.85
CA LEU A 127 -11.84 -0.48 5.21
C LEU A 127 -11.98 0.39 3.95
N GLY A 128 -12.99 1.27 3.94
CA GLY A 128 -13.36 2.06 2.76
C GLY A 128 -12.26 3.01 2.26
N ALA A 129 -12.27 3.28 0.95
CA ALA A 129 -11.35 4.23 0.32
C ALA A 129 -11.41 5.61 0.98
N GLY A 130 -10.25 6.29 1.05
CA GLY A 130 -10.12 7.59 1.73
C GLY A 130 -10.05 7.52 3.27
N THR A 131 -10.13 6.34 3.88
CA THR A 131 -9.88 6.16 5.32
C THR A 131 -8.40 5.96 5.63
N GLN A 132 -7.99 6.22 6.88
CA GLN A 132 -6.68 5.84 7.41
C GLN A 132 -6.39 4.33 7.22
N GLY A 133 -7.44 3.50 7.25
CA GLY A 133 -7.35 2.07 6.95
C GLY A 133 -6.92 1.77 5.52
N ALA A 134 -7.50 2.46 4.53
CA ALA A 134 -7.11 2.32 3.13
C ALA A 134 -5.67 2.81 2.87
N LEU A 135 -5.22 3.85 3.56
CA LEU A 135 -3.82 4.31 3.49
C LEU A 135 -2.84 3.28 4.08
N LEU A 136 -3.18 2.65 5.22
CA LEU A 136 -2.42 1.53 5.78
C LEU A 136 -2.40 0.32 4.83
N ASN A 137 -3.53 0.02 4.16
CA ASN A 137 -3.62 -1.05 3.16
C ASN A 137 -2.69 -0.77 1.95
N ALA A 138 -2.74 0.44 1.40
CA ALA A 138 -1.89 0.88 0.29
C ALA A 138 -0.39 0.79 0.66
N ASN A 139 -0.01 1.27 1.84
CA ASN A 139 1.37 1.18 2.34
C ASN A 139 1.83 -0.27 2.52
N ALA A 140 0.96 -1.17 3.00
CA ALA A 140 1.27 -2.60 3.10
C ALA A 140 1.45 -3.28 1.73
N TRP A 141 0.62 -2.93 0.74
CA TRP A 141 0.82 -3.37 -0.66
C TRP A 141 2.12 -2.84 -1.27
N ARG A 142 2.49 -1.58 -0.97
CA ARG A 142 3.77 -0.99 -1.39
C ARG A 142 4.94 -1.77 -0.78
N GLY A 143 4.88 -2.04 0.52
CA GLY A 143 5.86 -2.87 1.24
C GLY A 143 6.01 -4.26 0.64
N LEU A 144 4.89 -4.96 0.39
CA LEU A 144 4.88 -6.24 -0.32
C LEU A 144 5.53 -6.17 -1.71
N GLY A 145 5.33 -5.06 -2.42
CA GLY A 145 5.93 -4.81 -3.73
C GLY A 145 7.45 -4.60 -3.67
N ILE A 146 7.92 -3.75 -2.75
CA ILE A 146 9.36 -3.50 -2.53
C ILE A 146 10.06 -4.80 -2.11
N THR A 147 9.46 -5.59 -1.21
CA THR A 147 9.98 -6.90 -0.78
C THR A 147 10.09 -7.89 -1.95
N ALA A 148 9.07 -7.96 -2.82
CA ALA A 148 9.15 -8.77 -4.04
C ALA A 148 10.25 -8.26 -5.00
N GLY A 149 10.45 -6.94 -5.09
CA GLY A 149 11.53 -6.32 -5.87
C GLY A 149 12.93 -6.67 -5.37
N ARG A 150 13.16 -6.67 -4.04
CA ARG A 150 14.44 -7.11 -3.44
C ARG A 150 14.78 -8.56 -3.78
N GLN A 151 13.77 -9.42 -3.90
CA GLN A 151 13.90 -10.82 -4.29
C GLN A 151 13.92 -11.04 -5.82
N GLY A 152 14.05 -9.98 -6.64
CA GLY A 152 14.08 -10.06 -8.09
C GLY A 152 12.72 -10.38 -8.76
N ARG A 153 11.63 -10.51 -7.99
CA ARG A 153 10.28 -10.86 -8.48
C ARG A 153 9.58 -9.64 -9.12
N PHE A 154 10.24 -8.91 -10.02
CA PHE A 154 9.79 -7.59 -10.51
C PHE A 154 8.40 -7.58 -11.16
N ALA A 155 8.03 -8.61 -11.92
CA ALA A 155 6.69 -8.74 -12.50
C ALA A 155 5.59 -8.90 -11.44
N GLU A 156 5.92 -9.39 -10.25
CA GLU A 156 5.01 -9.46 -9.09
C GLU A 156 5.05 -8.17 -8.26
N ALA A 157 6.23 -7.59 -8.09
CA ALA A 157 6.40 -6.26 -7.48
C ALA A 157 5.53 -5.21 -8.19
N ALA A 158 5.56 -5.18 -9.53
CA ALA A 158 4.74 -4.26 -10.33
C ALA A 158 3.23 -4.45 -10.08
N ARG A 159 2.74 -5.69 -9.99
CA ARG A 159 1.32 -5.96 -9.65
C ARG A 159 0.94 -5.47 -8.25
N ARG A 160 1.80 -5.71 -7.26
CA ARG A 160 1.59 -5.28 -5.86
C ARG A 160 1.61 -3.75 -5.74
N LEU A 161 2.55 -3.10 -6.41
CA LEU A 161 2.68 -1.64 -6.46
C LEU A 161 1.54 -0.97 -7.23
N GLN A 162 0.99 -1.62 -8.26
CA GLN A 162 -0.23 -1.13 -8.92
C GLN A 162 -1.44 -1.11 -7.98
N VAL A 163 -1.57 -2.06 -7.05
CA VAL A 163 -2.63 -2.04 -6.03
C VAL A 163 -2.38 -0.91 -5.03
N ALA A 164 -1.14 -0.72 -4.59
CA ALA A 164 -0.75 0.39 -3.71
C ALA A 164 -1.06 1.77 -4.33
N ALA A 165 -0.66 1.99 -5.58
CA ALA A 165 -0.90 3.24 -6.32
C ALA A 165 -2.40 3.55 -6.45
N ARG A 166 -3.25 2.54 -6.66
CA ARG A 166 -4.71 2.71 -6.69
C ARG A 166 -5.30 3.05 -5.30
N GLY A 167 -4.67 2.60 -4.22
CA GLY A 167 -5.08 2.91 -2.84
C GLY A 167 -4.62 4.28 -2.35
N ASN A 168 -3.50 4.80 -2.87
CA ASN A 168 -3.01 6.15 -2.62
C ASN A 168 -2.38 6.74 -3.91
N PRO A 169 -3.18 7.31 -4.83
CA PRO A 169 -2.70 7.85 -6.11
C PRO A 169 -1.94 9.18 -5.97
N THR A 170 -1.75 9.65 -4.74
CA THR A 170 -0.99 10.86 -4.40
C THR A 170 0.38 10.58 -3.79
N ASP A 171 0.75 9.32 -3.53
CA ASP A 171 2.11 8.99 -3.10
C ASP A 171 3.09 8.88 -4.28
N ALA A 172 3.87 9.94 -4.48
CA ALA A 172 4.97 10.01 -5.45
C ALA A 172 5.98 8.85 -5.30
N SER A 173 6.20 8.34 -4.07
CA SER A 173 7.12 7.25 -3.82
C SER A 173 6.58 5.91 -4.33
N THR A 174 5.30 5.62 -4.10
CA THR A 174 4.62 4.42 -4.65
C THR A 174 4.59 4.45 -6.18
N GLU A 175 4.23 5.58 -6.80
CA GLU A 175 4.22 5.68 -8.26
C GLU A 175 5.63 5.55 -8.86
N SER A 176 6.66 6.11 -8.20
CA SER A 176 8.05 5.92 -8.64
C SER A 176 8.54 4.47 -8.49
N ASP A 177 8.21 3.81 -7.38
CA ASP A 177 8.51 2.41 -7.15
C ASP A 177 7.77 1.50 -8.16
N PHE A 178 6.51 1.82 -8.49
CA PHE A 178 5.72 1.11 -9.51
C PHE A 178 6.36 1.23 -10.89
N GLY A 179 6.72 2.45 -11.31
CA GLY A 179 7.43 2.70 -12.56
C GLY A 179 8.78 1.97 -12.64
N TYR A 180 9.56 1.98 -11.55
CA TYR A 180 10.82 1.22 -11.47
C TYR A 180 10.60 -0.29 -11.58
N ALA A 181 9.59 -0.84 -10.87
CA ALA A 181 9.25 -2.26 -10.95
C ALA A 181 8.79 -2.69 -12.35
N LEU A 182 8.03 -1.84 -13.06
CA LEU A 182 7.66 -2.06 -14.46
C LEU A 182 8.89 -2.10 -15.37
N MET A 183 9.81 -1.14 -15.25
CA MET A 183 11.07 -1.15 -16.02
C MET A 183 11.90 -2.42 -15.75
N ARG A 184 12.12 -2.76 -14.48
CA ARG A 184 12.88 -3.97 -14.09
C ARG A 184 12.16 -5.28 -14.43
N ALA A 185 10.84 -5.25 -14.67
CA ALA A 185 10.06 -6.35 -15.23
C ALA A 185 10.10 -6.41 -16.77
N GLY A 186 10.79 -5.50 -17.45
CA GLY A 186 10.84 -5.40 -18.92
C GLY A 186 9.61 -4.75 -19.55
N GLU A 187 8.80 -4.02 -18.78
CA GLU A 187 7.57 -3.36 -19.21
C GLU A 187 7.73 -1.83 -19.33
N VAL A 188 8.87 -1.42 -19.90
CA VAL A 188 9.35 -0.03 -20.02
C VAL A 188 8.30 0.96 -20.54
N GLU A 189 7.51 0.56 -21.53
CA GLU A 189 6.44 1.40 -22.11
C GLU A 189 5.39 1.82 -21.07
N GLN A 190 5.00 0.89 -20.18
CA GLN A 190 3.99 1.12 -19.16
C GLN A 190 4.54 1.96 -18.00
N ALA A 191 5.85 1.96 -17.77
CA ALA A 191 6.48 2.76 -16.72
C ALA A 191 6.36 4.28 -16.96
N ARG A 192 6.11 4.71 -18.21
CA ARG A 192 6.03 6.14 -18.57
C ARG A 192 5.05 6.91 -17.70
N VAL A 193 3.82 6.43 -17.56
CA VAL A 193 2.72 7.14 -16.89
C VAL A 193 2.99 7.32 -15.38
N PRO A 194 3.26 6.26 -14.59
CA PRO A 194 3.54 6.42 -13.16
C PRO A 194 4.84 7.21 -12.87
N LEU A 195 5.88 7.11 -13.72
CA LEU A 195 7.08 7.95 -13.56
C LEU A 195 6.81 9.43 -13.84
N MET A 196 5.93 9.76 -14.80
CA MET A 196 5.50 11.14 -15.05
C MET A 196 4.62 11.68 -13.91
N GLN A 197 3.76 10.86 -13.31
CA GLN A 197 2.97 11.23 -12.13
C GLN A 197 3.88 11.48 -10.93
N ALA A 198 4.78 10.55 -10.62
CA ALA A 198 5.73 10.67 -9.52
C ALA A 198 6.58 11.95 -9.62
N ALA A 199 7.10 12.27 -10.82
CA ALA A 199 7.89 13.48 -11.05
C ALA A 199 7.08 14.79 -11.02
N GLN A 200 5.75 14.74 -11.14
CA GLN A 200 4.87 15.90 -10.95
C GLN A 200 4.40 16.05 -9.50
N LEU A 201 4.26 14.95 -8.77
CA LEU A 201 3.89 14.94 -7.35
C LEU A 201 5.07 15.37 -6.45
N ASP A 202 6.31 14.95 -6.76
CA ASP A 202 7.51 15.32 -6.02
C ASP A 202 8.72 15.47 -6.97
N ALA A 203 8.81 16.65 -7.60
CA ALA A 203 9.87 17.01 -8.53
C ALA A 203 11.25 17.24 -7.88
N ALA A 204 11.32 17.39 -6.55
CA ALA A 204 12.55 17.63 -5.81
C ALA A 204 13.30 16.33 -5.46
N ASN A 205 12.67 15.17 -5.65
CA ASN A 205 13.14 13.90 -5.15
C ASN A 205 14.25 13.27 -6.02
N PRO A 206 15.48 13.09 -5.50
CA PRO A 206 16.58 12.54 -6.30
C PRO A 206 16.35 11.09 -6.72
N LYS A 207 15.57 10.31 -5.97
CA LYS A 207 15.21 8.93 -6.34
C LYS A 207 14.24 8.92 -7.53
N ILE A 208 13.25 9.81 -7.53
CA ILE A 208 12.27 9.91 -8.62
C ILE A 208 12.93 10.43 -9.90
N ALA A 209 13.79 11.46 -9.77
CA ALA A 209 14.61 11.96 -10.88
C ALA A 209 15.53 10.87 -11.45
N GLY A 210 16.16 10.05 -10.61
CA GLY A 210 16.97 8.91 -11.03
C GLY A 210 16.16 7.83 -11.77
N ASN A 211 15.01 7.44 -11.23
CA ASN A 211 14.10 6.49 -11.88
C ASN A 211 13.60 7.00 -13.25
N LEU A 212 13.31 8.29 -13.37
CA LEU A 212 12.94 8.90 -14.65
C LEU A 212 14.13 9.01 -15.62
N ALA A 213 15.35 9.28 -15.13
CA ALA A 213 16.56 9.28 -15.95
C ALA A 213 16.85 7.89 -16.55
N ILE A 214 16.68 6.81 -15.77
CA ILE A 214 16.74 5.43 -16.27
C ILE A 214 15.74 5.23 -17.40
N TRP A 215 14.47 5.63 -17.21
CA TRP A 215 13.45 5.50 -18.25
C TRP A 215 13.80 6.28 -19.53
N LEU A 216 14.24 7.54 -19.40
CA LEU A 216 14.65 8.37 -20.54
C LEU A 216 15.83 7.74 -21.31
N ALA A 217 16.85 7.25 -20.61
CA ALA A 217 18.02 6.63 -21.22
C ALA A 217 17.73 5.25 -21.86
N VAL A 218 16.73 4.52 -21.38
CA VAL A 218 16.26 3.29 -22.03
C VAL A 218 15.42 3.59 -23.28
N ASN A 219 14.69 4.71 -23.30
CA ASN A 219 13.92 5.21 -24.45
C ASN A 219 14.75 6.15 -25.36
N ASP A 220 16.06 5.92 -25.44
CA ASP A 220 17.05 6.62 -26.27
C ASP A 220 17.17 8.16 -26.11
N ARG A 221 16.55 8.74 -25.07
CA ARG A 221 16.61 10.18 -24.74
C ARG A 221 17.79 10.52 -23.82
N GLN A 222 19.00 10.16 -24.25
CA GLN A 222 20.22 10.30 -23.43
C GLN A 222 20.46 11.74 -22.94
N GLU A 223 20.30 12.73 -23.82
CA GLU A 223 20.49 14.16 -23.48
C GLU A 223 19.50 14.63 -22.39
N ALA A 224 18.25 14.20 -22.47
CA ALA A 224 17.23 14.53 -21.48
C ALA A 224 17.52 13.83 -20.14
N ALA A 225 18.01 12.59 -20.15
CA ALA A 225 18.44 11.88 -18.96
C ALA A 225 19.64 12.59 -18.29
N ALA A 226 20.69 12.91 -19.04
CA ALA A 226 21.87 13.62 -18.54
C ALA A 226 21.53 15.02 -18.00
N SER A 227 20.64 15.75 -18.69
CA SER A 227 20.13 17.03 -18.22
C SER A 227 19.37 16.90 -16.90
N LEU A 228 18.44 15.94 -16.79
CA LEU A 228 17.68 15.68 -15.55
C LEU A 228 18.59 15.30 -14.38
N VAL A 229 19.54 14.39 -14.61
CA VAL A 229 20.58 13.98 -13.64
C VAL A 229 21.38 15.18 -13.11
N THR A 230 21.72 16.12 -13.99
CA THR A 230 22.47 17.34 -13.66
C THR A 230 21.61 18.32 -12.86
N HIS A 231 20.37 18.59 -13.29
CA HIS A 231 19.45 19.49 -12.60
C HIS A 231 19.05 18.97 -11.21
N ALA A 232 18.85 17.66 -11.07
CA ALA A 232 18.59 17.00 -9.79
C ALA A 232 19.86 16.82 -8.91
N ARG A 233 21.03 17.30 -9.36
CA ARG A 233 22.31 17.30 -8.63
C ARG A 233 22.72 15.92 -8.09
N LEU A 234 22.49 14.87 -8.87
CA LEU A 234 22.74 13.50 -8.42
C LEU A 234 24.25 13.23 -8.22
N SER A 235 24.59 12.58 -7.11
CA SER A 235 25.97 12.22 -6.76
C SER A 235 26.56 11.22 -7.77
N ASP A 236 27.88 11.14 -7.85
CA ASP A 236 28.59 10.20 -8.74
C ASP A 236 28.24 8.74 -8.45
N ALA A 237 28.00 8.41 -7.17
CA ALA A 237 27.50 7.10 -6.76
C ALA A 237 26.07 6.82 -7.27
N ALA A 238 25.18 7.82 -7.23
CA ALA A 238 23.83 7.69 -7.78
C ALA A 238 23.84 7.60 -9.31
N ARG A 239 24.71 8.36 -9.98
CA ARG A 239 24.93 8.28 -11.44
C ARG A 239 25.40 6.88 -11.86
N LYS A 240 26.42 6.33 -11.20
CA LYS A 240 26.87 4.95 -11.46
C LYS A 240 25.74 3.93 -11.25
N ALA A 241 24.96 4.06 -10.18
CA ALA A 241 23.84 3.14 -9.92
C ALA A 241 22.74 3.21 -11.01
N ILE A 242 22.49 4.40 -11.56
CA ILE A 242 21.61 4.62 -12.71
C ILE A 242 22.16 3.95 -13.97
N ASP A 243 23.44 4.11 -14.29
CA ASP A 243 24.08 3.48 -15.47
C ASP A 243 23.99 1.94 -15.41
N GLU A 244 24.23 1.36 -14.23
CA GLU A 244 24.05 -0.08 -14.02
C GLU A 244 22.59 -0.52 -14.17
N ASP A 245 21.61 0.26 -13.67
CA ASP A 245 20.19 -0.07 -13.83
C ASP A 245 19.69 0.11 -15.27
N ILE A 246 20.22 1.07 -16.03
CA ILE A 246 19.95 1.17 -17.47
C ILE A 246 20.38 -0.12 -18.18
N GLY A 247 21.53 -0.70 -17.82
CA GLY A 247 21.95 -2.02 -18.28
C GLY A 247 20.96 -3.13 -17.90
N ARG A 248 20.56 -3.20 -16.62
CA ARG A 248 19.61 -4.21 -16.09
C ARG A 248 18.20 -4.09 -16.68
N VAL A 249 17.74 -2.88 -16.99
CA VAL A 249 16.45 -2.63 -17.64
C VAL A 249 16.51 -2.96 -19.14
N ARG A 250 17.59 -2.61 -19.84
CA ARG A 250 17.78 -2.96 -21.25
C ARG A 250 17.79 -4.47 -21.49
N SER A 251 18.43 -5.26 -20.62
CA SER A 251 18.35 -6.72 -20.71
C SER A 251 16.93 -7.22 -20.46
N ALA A 252 16.30 -6.84 -19.34
CA ALA A 252 14.93 -7.25 -19.01
C ALA A 252 13.91 -6.90 -20.10
N TRP A 253 14.04 -5.74 -20.75
CA TRP A 253 13.18 -5.33 -21.86
C TRP A 253 13.39 -6.17 -23.12
N ARG A 254 14.64 -6.39 -23.53
CA ARG A 254 14.99 -7.30 -24.65
C ARG A 254 14.47 -8.71 -24.39
N ASP A 255 14.74 -9.25 -23.22
CA ASP A 255 14.41 -10.63 -22.87
C ASP A 255 12.88 -10.82 -22.78
N ARG A 256 12.14 -9.80 -22.32
CA ARG A 256 10.66 -9.78 -22.35
C ARG A 256 10.08 -9.57 -23.74
N ARG A 257 10.77 -8.89 -24.66
CA ARG A 257 10.38 -8.85 -26.09
C ARG A 257 10.53 -10.22 -26.74
N ILE A 258 11.68 -10.86 -26.59
CA ILE A 258 11.93 -12.23 -27.07
C ILE A 258 10.86 -13.19 -26.51
N ALA A 259 10.54 -13.11 -25.22
CA ALA A 259 9.49 -13.92 -24.62
C ALA A 259 8.06 -13.65 -25.17
N ARG A 260 7.76 -12.41 -25.61
CA ARG A 260 6.48 -12.06 -26.26
C ARG A 260 6.42 -12.51 -27.71
N GLU A 261 7.56 -12.53 -28.40
CA GLU A 261 7.71 -12.97 -29.79
C GLU A 261 7.77 -14.52 -29.90
N ALA A 262 8.29 -15.19 -28.87
CA ALA A 262 8.40 -16.65 -28.79
C ALA A 262 7.13 -17.37 -28.31
N VAL A 263 6.18 -16.67 -27.66
CA VAL A 263 4.83 -17.20 -27.43
C VAL A 263 4.08 -17.17 -28.77
N PRO A 264 3.68 -18.32 -29.34
CA PRO A 264 2.88 -18.30 -30.55
C PRO A 264 1.59 -17.54 -30.27
N GLN A 265 1.28 -16.55 -31.10
CA GLN A 265 -0.07 -15.99 -31.12
C GLN A 265 -0.99 -17.06 -31.68
N THR A 266 -1.58 -17.86 -30.79
CA THR A 266 -2.67 -18.76 -31.12
C THR A 266 -3.84 -17.92 -31.60
N ALA A 267 -3.86 -17.63 -32.91
CA ALA A 267 -4.96 -16.96 -33.55
C ALA A 267 -6.26 -17.67 -33.12
N PRO A 268 -7.32 -16.93 -32.75
CA PRO A 268 -8.56 -17.54 -32.31
C PRO A 268 -9.06 -18.45 -33.44
N GLN A 269 -8.92 -19.76 -33.23
CA GLN A 269 -9.31 -20.77 -34.21
C GLN A 269 -10.74 -20.46 -34.63
N PRO A 270 -11.01 -20.28 -35.94
CA PRO A 270 -12.36 -19.98 -36.39
C PRO A 270 -13.23 -21.17 -36.00
N VAL A 271 -14.04 -20.99 -34.95
CA VAL A 271 -14.92 -22.02 -34.41
C VAL A 271 -15.94 -22.38 -35.48
N GLN A 272 -15.60 -23.39 -36.29
CA GLN A 272 -16.48 -23.92 -37.31
C GLN A 272 -17.70 -24.50 -36.58
N ARG A 273 -18.75 -23.69 -36.52
CA ARG A 273 -20.05 -24.04 -35.97
C ARG A 273 -20.65 -25.08 -36.90
N THR A 274 -20.29 -26.34 -36.69
CA THR A 274 -20.79 -27.50 -37.42
C THR A 274 -22.30 -27.57 -37.24
N VAL A 275 -23.04 -27.05 -38.20
CA VAL A 275 -24.50 -27.19 -38.27
C VAL A 275 -24.77 -28.66 -38.54
N ALA A 276 -25.20 -29.38 -37.50
CA ALA A 276 -25.57 -30.78 -37.61
C ALA A 276 -26.82 -30.91 -38.49
N THR A 277 -26.64 -31.32 -39.74
CA THR A 277 -27.73 -31.65 -40.67
C THR A 277 -28.45 -32.91 -40.19
N ALA A 278 -29.57 -32.73 -39.49
CA ALA A 278 -30.41 -33.84 -39.07
C ALA A 278 -30.96 -34.59 -40.31
N PRO A 279 -30.87 -35.93 -40.36
CA PRO A 279 -31.37 -36.70 -41.49
C PRO A 279 -32.90 -36.70 -41.52
N ALA A 280 -33.48 -36.31 -42.66
CA ALA A 280 -34.93 -36.30 -42.87
C ALA A 280 -35.47 -37.73 -43.06
N GLY A 281 -35.78 -38.43 -41.97
CA GLY A 281 -36.38 -39.77 -41.97
C GLY A 281 -37.87 -39.75 -41.61
N GLY A 282 -38.76 -39.76 -42.60
CA GLY A 282 -40.20 -39.92 -42.38
C GLY A 282 -40.58 -41.40 -42.15
N GLY A 283 -41.18 -41.72 -41.00
CA GLY A 283 -41.56 -43.11 -40.66
C GLY A 283 -42.64 -43.19 -39.57
N ARG A 284 -43.86 -43.57 -39.97
CA ARG A 284 -45.07 -43.56 -39.12
C ARG A 284 -44.98 -44.51 -37.92
N THR A 285 -45.29 -43.95 -36.74
CA THR A 285 -45.94 -44.57 -35.56
C THR A 285 -46.14 -46.10 -35.51
N ARG A 286 -45.61 -46.71 -34.44
CA ARG A 286 -46.43 -47.53 -33.53
C ARG A 286 -45.78 -47.66 -32.15
N CYS A 287 -46.57 -47.46 -31.09
CA CYS A 287 -46.18 -47.85 -29.74
C CYS A 287 -46.39 -49.36 -29.56
N ALA A 288 -45.41 -50.06 -28.99
CA ALA A 288 -45.56 -51.42 -28.50
C ALA A 288 -44.69 -51.58 -27.25
N ALA A 289 -45.31 -51.82 -26.09
CA ALA A 289 -44.61 -52.17 -24.87
C ALA A 289 -44.51 -53.70 -24.77
N VAL A 290 -43.31 -54.24 -24.60
CA VAL A 290 -43.07 -55.68 -24.40
C VAL A 290 -42.03 -55.86 -23.30
N PHE A 291 -42.32 -56.75 -22.34
CA PHE A 291 -41.38 -57.19 -21.29
C PHE A 291 -40.26 -58.06 -21.89
N GLY A 292 -39.05 -58.01 -21.34
CA GLY A 292 -38.00 -58.98 -21.69
C GLY A 292 -36.69 -58.75 -20.94
N ALA A 293 -36.32 -59.68 -20.05
CA ALA A 293 -35.15 -59.54 -19.18
C ALA A 293 -33.85 -60.06 -19.84
N ALA A 294 -32.81 -59.21 -19.80
CA ALA A 294 -31.39 -59.58 -19.68
C ALA A 294 -30.64 -58.33 -19.16
N GLY A 295 -29.60 -58.40 -18.33
CA GLY A 295 -28.84 -59.57 -17.90
C GLY A 295 -27.34 -59.27 -18.00
N PHE A 296 -26.84 -58.32 -17.21
CA PHE A 296 -25.43 -57.92 -17.25
C PHE A 296 -24.77 -57.92 -15.86
N SER A 297 -23.55 -58.44 -15.78
CA SER A 297 -22.85 -58.73 -14.53
C SER A 297 -21.86 -57.63 -14.17
N ALA A 298 -22.07 -56.98 -13.02
CA ALA A 298 -21.13 -56.00 -12.47
C ALA A 298 -20.03 -56.71 -11.65
N ARG A 299 -18.83 -56.83 -12.22
CA ARG A 299 -17.65 -57.39 -11.54
C ARG A 299 -16.94 -56.30 -10.72
N THR A 300 -17.07 -56.34 -9.41
CA THR A 300 -16.25 -55.55 -8.47
C THR A 300 -14.89 -56.21 -8.20
N PRO A 301 -13.81 -55.42 -8.02
CA PRO A 301 -12.61 -55.85 -7.30
C PRO A 301 -12.78 -55.60 -5.79
N ALA A 302 -12.16 -56.44 -4.95
CA ALA A 302 -12.36 -56.44 -3.50
C ALA A 302 -11.48 -55.42 -2.75
N ARG A 303 -11.94 -55.04 -1.54
CA ARG A 303 -11.16 -54.34 -0.51
C ARG A 303 -10.99 -55.29 0.66
N GLN A 304 -9.75 -55.50 1.12
CA GLN A 304 -9.46 -56.45 2.22
C GLN A 304 -9.90 -55.91 3.59
N SER A 305 -10.06 -56.83 4.54
CA SER A 305 -10.67 -56.64 5.86
C SER A 305 -9.79 -57.14 7.01
N GLY A 306 -10.08 -56.62 8.21
CA GLY A 306 -9.53 -57.01 9.52
C GLY A 306 -9.97 -55.94 10.53
N ASP A 307 -11.05 -56.14 11.30
CA ASP A 307 -11.15 -56.95 12.53
C ASP A 307 -10.51 -56.25 13.75
N SER A 308 -11.18 -56.07 14.91
CA SER A 308 -12.59 -56.34 15.29
C SER A 308 -13.03 -55.32 16.40
N PRO A 309 -13.82 -55.61 17.47
CA PRO A 309 -15.28 -55.36 17.48
C PRO A 309 -15.85 -54.58 18.69
N MET A 310 -17.16 -54.23 18.61
CA MET A 310 -18.06 -53.72 19.68
C MET A 310 -17.70 -52.37 20.34
N THR A 311 -18.64 -51.48 20.72
CA THR A 311 -19.99 -51.67 21.30
C THR A 311 -21.05 -50.70 20.75
N SER A 312 -22.32 -50.95 21.10
CA SER A 312 -23.51 -50.23 20.62
C SER A 312 -23.97 -49.08 21.52
N LYS A 313 -24.52 -48.01 20.91
CA LYS A 313 -25.84 -47.47 21.32
C LYS A 313 -26.52 -46.70 20.19
N ILE A 314 -27.85 -46.79 20.16
CA ILE A 314 -28.72 -46.31 19.08
C ILE A 314 -29.66 -45.23 19.64
N VAL A 315 -29.79 -44.10 18.93
CA VAL A 315 -31.07 -43.38 18.75
C VAL A 315 -31.10 -42.85 17.30
N THR A 316 -32.21 -43.03 16.60
CA THR A 316 -32.43 -42.48 15.25
C THR A 316 -33.91 -42.12 15.11
N VAL A 317 -34.19 -40.95 14.52
CA VAL A 317 -35.56 -40.52 14.20
C VAL A 317 -35.59 -40.00 12.75
N LEU A 318 -36.20 -40.80 11.87
CA LEU A 318 -36.75 -40.40 10.56
C LEU A 318 -38.08 -39.62 10.80
N CYS A 319 -38.75 -38.91 9.88
CA CYS A 319 -38.71 -38.77 8.41
C CYS A 319 -39.37 -37.39 8.05
N ALA A 320 -39.77 -36.96 6.85
CA ALA A 320 -39.81 -37.44 5.44
C ALA A 320 -40.02 -36.20 4.50
N ALA A 321 -40.17 -36.45 3.19
CA ALA A 321 -40.90 -35.61 2.20
C ALA A 321 -40.24 -34.28 1.73
N ALA A 322 -40.39 -33.84 0.46
CA ALA A 322 -40.86 -34.53 -0.75
C ALA A 322 -40.41 -33.78 -2.04
N LEU A 323 -40.73 -34.40 -3.19
CA LEU A 323 -40.81 -33.90 -4.57
C LEU A 323 -41.17 -32.40 -4.68
N GLY A 324 -40.72 -31.61 -5.66
CA GLY A 324 -39.87 -31.89 -6.84
C GLY A 324 -40.49 -31.32 -8.14
N TRP A 325 -39.72 -30.60 -8.97
CA TRP A 325 -40.14 -30.23 -10.33
C TRP A 325 -38.92 -29.90 -11.23
N SER A 326 -38.96 -30.37 -12.48
CA SER A 326 -38.03 -29.97 -13.55
C SER A 326 -38.80 -29.24 -14.66
N GLY A 327 -38.24 -28.12 -15.14
CA GLY A 327 -38.80 -27.30 -16.22
C GLY A 327 -37.83 -27.24 -17.41
N LEU A 328 -38.37 -27.34 -18.62
CA LEU A 328 -37.63 -27.37 -19.88
C LEU A 328 -38.19 -26.31 -20.85
N ALA A 329 -37.48 -26.12 -21.96
CA ALA A 329 -37.72 -25.15 -23.04
C ALA A 329 -37.27 -23.70 -22.76
N GLY A 330 -36.69 -22.99 -23.73
CA GLY A 330 -36.31 -23.48 -25.06
C GLY A 330 -35.46 -22.49 -25.87
N ALA A 331 -34.57 -23.02 -26.70
CA ALA A 331 -33.78 -22.23 -27.64
C ALA A 331 -34.31 -22.41 -29.07
N GLN A 332 -34.54 -21.30 -29.76
CA GLN A 332 -34.78 -21.20 -31.20
C GLN A 332 -34.11 -19.91 -31.69
N GLY A 333 -33.62 -19.86 -32.92
CA GLY A 333 -33.05 -18.64 -33.47
C GLY A 333 -32.77 -18.71 -34.97
N PHE A 334 -32.86 -17.56 -35.63
CA PHE A 334 -32.43 -17.31 -37.01
C PHE A 334 -32.25 -15.78 -37.11
N SER A 335 -31.05 -15.26 -37.32
CA SER A 335 -30.31 -15.17 -38.59
C SER A 335 -31.00 -14.29 -39.64
N GLY A 336 -30.30 -13.24 -40.05
CA GLY A 336 -30.69 -12.30 -41.09
C GLY A 336 -29.45 -11.55 -41.53
N ALA A 337 -28.78 -12.04 -42.57
CA ALA A 337 -27.55 -11.48 -43.10
C ALA A 337 -27.84 -10.71 -44.40
N THR A 338 -27.12 -9.61 -44.60
CA THR A 338 -26.97 -8.94 -45.90
C THR A 338 -25.51 -8.58 -46.09
N ASP A 339 -24.83 -9.26 -47.00
CA ASP A 339 -23.47 -8.90 -47.40
C ASP A 339 -23.45 -7.58 -48.16
N THR A 340 -22.55 -6.67 -47.78
CA THR A 340 -21.73 -5.90 -48.74
C THR A 340 -20.42 -5.49 -48.08
N ALA A 341 -19.32 -6.12 -48.50
CA ALA A 341 -17.99 -5.53 -48.38
C ALA A 341 -17.64 -4.84 -49.70
N PRO A 342 -16.99 -3.66 -49.63
CA PRO A 342 -15.95 -3.37 -50.61
C PRO A 342 -14.63 -2.89 -49.99
N ALA A 343 -13.54 -3.29 -50.65
CA ALA A 343 -12.23 -2.63 -50.74
C ALA A 343 -11.55 -2.06 -49.47
N ALA A 344 -10.33 -2.52 -49.22
CA ALA A 344 -9.42 -1.87 -48.27
C ALA A 344 -8.83 -0.57 -48.85
N SER A 345 -8.59 0.41 -47.97
CA SER A 345 -7.64 1.51 -48.22
C SER A 345 -6.86 1.83 -46.95
N GLN A 346 -5.61 2.26 -47.10
CA GLN A 346 -4.76 2.70 -45.99
C GLN A 346 -4.82 4.22 -45.86
N ALA A 347 -5.20 4.74 -44.70
CA ALA A 347 -4.93 6.11 -44.28
C ALA A 347 -4.87 6.17 -42.74
N GLY A 348 -4.14 7.15 -42.19
CA GLY A 348 -3.89 7.22 -40.75
C GLY A 348 -5.16 7.39 -39.92
N ARG A 349 -5.30 6.60 -38.84
CA ARG A 349 -6.34 6.81 -37.82
C ARG A 349 -6.16 8.19 -37.21
N ALA A 350 -7.15 9.07 -37.35
CA ALA A 350 -7.11 10.36 -36.71
C ALA A 350 -7.42 10.19 -35.21
N VAL A 351 -6.74 10.96 -34.37
CA VAL A 351 -7.14 11.05 -32.97
C VAL A 351 -8.57 11.60 -32.93
N ASN A 352 -9.44 10.98 -32.12
CA ASN A 352 -10.88 11.23 -31.94
C ASN A 352 -11.88 10.45 -32.83
N ASP A 353 -11.46 9.59 -33.78
CA ASP A 353 -12.41 8.81 -34.59
C ASP A 353 -13.35 7.93 -33.74
N SER A 354 -12.80 7.23 -32.74
CA SER A 354 -13.59 6.42 -31.77
C SER A 354 -14.58 7.25 -30.97
N THR A 355 -14.22 8.49 -30.62
CA THR A 355 -15.08 9.43 -29.88
C THR A 355 -16.25 9.90 -30.76
N ARG A 356 -15.98 10.16 -32.04
CA ARG A 356 -17.02 10.51 -33.03
C ARG A 356 -17.98 9.35 -33.28
N LEU A 357 -17.48 8.12 -33.38
CA LEU A 357 -18.30 6.91 -33.52
C LEU A 357 -19.22 6.66 -32.31
N LEU A 358 -18.74 6.92 -31.08
CA LEU A 358 -19.59 6.85 -29.89
C LEU A 358 -20.67 7.93 -29.88
N LEU A 359 -20.34 9.16 -30.28
CA LEU A 359 -21.29 10.27 -30.35
C LEU A 359 -22.34 10.08 -31.47
N SER A 360 -21.98 9.48 -32.61
CA SER A 360 -22.97 9.09 -33.63
C SER A 360 -23.85 7.93 -33.14
N ALA A 361 -23.27 6.87 -32.55
CA ALA A 361 -24.06 5.75 -32.02
C ALA A 361 -25.06 6.16 -30.91
N GLN A 362 -24.73 7.19 -30.13
CA GLN A 362 -25.66 7.82 -29.18
C GLN A 362 -26.73 8.67 -29.88
N ARG A 363 -26.35 9.49 -30.87
CA ARG A 363 -27.27 10.33 -31.66
C ARG A 363 -28.29 9.51 -32.45
N ASP A 364 -27.83 8.40 -33.03
CA ASP A 364 -28.58 7.55 -33.95
C ASP A 364 -29.31 6.40 -33.19
N GLY A 365 -29.32 6.45 -31.85
CA GLY A 365 -30.07 5.52 -30.98
C GLY A 365 -29.58 4.07 -30.97
N THR A 366 -28.53 3.73 -31.70
CA THR A 366 -28.07 2.35 -31.92
C THR A 366 -27.35 1.72 -30.73
N TYR A 367 -27.01 2.50 -29.70
CA TYR A 367 -26.48 2.00 -28.42
C TYR A 367 -27.23 2.57 -27.20
N ALA A 368 -28.55 2.40 -27.18
CA ALA A 368 -29.32 2.46 -25.95
C ALA A 368 -29.36 1.06 -25.28
N GLY A 369 -28.88 0.96 -24.04
CA GLY A 369 -29.14 -0.21 -23.21
C GLY A 369 -30.63 -0.30 -22.83
N GLU A 370 -31.09 -1.48 -22.42
CA GLU A 370 -32.50 -1.68 -22.04
C GLU A 370 -32.94 -0.67 -20.97
N ALA A 371 -34.00 0.09 -21.27
CA ALA A 371 -34.43 1.23 -20.47
C ALA A 371 -35.17 0.78 -19.20
N VAL A 372 -34.39 0.38 -18.17
CA VAL A 372 -34.92 0.00 -16.85
C VAL A 372 -35.65 1.21 -16.22
N PRO A 373 -36.98 1.16 -16.02
CA PRO A 373 -37.70 2.27 -15.43
C PRO A 373 -37.43 2.33 -13.91
N LEU A 374 -36.93 3.47 -13.43
CA LEU A 374 -36.80 3.77 -12.00
C LEU A 374 -38.19 3.78 -11.34
N ARG A 375 -38.55 2.68 -10.67
CA ARG A 375 -39.82 2.51 -9.93
C ARG A 375 -39.56 2.42 -8.42
N GLY A 376 -40.44 3.02 -7.62
CA GLY A 376 -40.40 2.96 -6.15
C GLY A 376 -39.54 4.04 -5.48
N GLU A 377 -39.25 3.86 -4.19
CA GLU A 377 -38.61 4.85 -3.30
C GLU A 377 -37.33 5.48 -3.85
N GLN A 378 -36.50 4.71 -4.59
CA GLN A 378 -35.25 5.23 -5.15
C GLN A 378 -35.47 6.40 -6.12
N ALA A 379 -36.59 6.43 -6.85
CA ALA A 379 -36.96 7.57 -7.69
C ALA A 379 -37.36 8.80 -6.85
N ALA A 380 -38.07 8.58 -5.73
CA ALA A 380 -38.47 9.66 -4.82
C ALA A 380 -37.26 10.27 -4.09
N LEU A 381 -36.31 9.43 -3.63
CA LEU A 381 -35.05 9.88 -3.01
C LEU A 381 -34.18 10.65 -4.01
N ALA A 382 -34.07 10.20 -5.27
CA ALA A 382 -33.38 10.94 -6.32
C ALA A 382 -34.02 12.31 -6.59
N TYR A 383 -35.37 12.37 -6.61
CA TYR A 383 -36.11 13.61 -6.82
C TYR A 383 -36.01 14.58 -5.63
N GLN A 384 -36.07 14.09 -4.39
CA GLN A 384 -35.78 14.91 -3.20
C GLN A 384 -34.37 15.50 -3.26
N ARG A 385 -33.36 14.70 -3.63
CA ARG A 385 -31.97 15.16 -3.74
C ARG A 385 -31.76 16.22 -4.83
N TYR A 386 -32.56 16.15 -5.90
CA TYR A 386 -32.62 17.19 -6.93
C TYR A 386 -33.24 18.49 -6.38
N LEU A 387 -34.36 18.43 -5.67
CA LEU A 387 -34.98 19.60 -5.02
C LEU A 387 -34.04 20.24 -3.96
N ASP A 388 -33.36 19.43 -3.15
CA ASP A 388 -32.33 19.83 -2.18
C ASP A 388 -31.06 20.45 -2.79
N THR A 389 -30.95 20.48 -4.12
CA THR A 389 -29.89 21.21 -4.81
C THR A 389 -30.27 22.69 -5.02
N PHE A 390 -31.57 23.02 -5.12
CA PHE A 390 -32.04 24.40 -5.26
C PHE A 390 -32.18 25.16 -3.94
N SER A 391 -32.27 24.45 -2.80
CA SER A 391 -32.23 25.05 -1.46
C SER A 391 -30.82 25.47 -1.00
N ARG A 392 -29.78 25.12 -1.78
CA ARG A 392 -28.39 25.51 -1.51
C ARG A 392 -28.07 26.84 -2.19
N PRO A 393 -27.53 27.85 -1.47
CA PRO A 393 -27.10 29.09 -2.10
C PRO A 393 -25.93 28.81 -3.06
N MET A 394 -26.04 29.27 -4.31
CA MET A 394 -24.97 29.10 -5.30
C MET A 394 -23.71 29.90 -4.88
N PRO A 395 -22.53 29.28 -4.82
CA PRO A 395 -21.30 30.00 -4.50
C PRO A 395 -20.94 31.04 -5.56
N GLY A 396 -20.86 32.32 -5.16
CA GLY A 396 -20.04 33.32 -5.88
C GLY A 396 -20.73 34.33 -6.80
N LEU A 397 -22.06 34.47 -6.82
CA LEU A 397 -22.75 35.46 -7.69
C LEU A 397 -23.64 36.50 -6.96
N SER A 398 -23.23 36.90 -5.75
CA SER A 398 -23.42 38.25 -5.19
C SER A 398 -22.46 38.43 -3.99
N GLN A 399 -22.00 39.61 -3.60
CA GLN A 399 -22.50 40.96 -3.87
C GLN A 399 -21.38 41.89 -4.41
N GLY A 400 -21.60 42.48 -5.59
CA GLY A 400 -20.86 43.65 -6.06
C GLY A 400 -21.66 44.93 -5.78
N SER A 401 -21.85 45.28 -4.50
CA SER A 401 -22.65 46.45 -4.11
C SER A 401 -21.93 47.75 -4.49
N GLY A 402 -22.30 48.31 -5.66
CA GLY A 402 -21.62 49.46 -6.24
C GLY A 402 -21.61 50.69 -5.34
N GLN A 403 -20.44 51.06 -4.85
CA GLN A 403 -20.19 52.24 -4.03
C GLN A 403 -20.31 53.50 -4.89
N ARG A 404 -21.54 53.97 -5.12
CA ARG A 404 -21.82 55.22 -5.86
C ARG A 404 -21.18 56.39 -5.12
N GLY A 405 -20.08 56.90 -5.66
CA GLY A 405 -19.48 58.15 -5.19
C GLY A 405 -20.48 59.30 -5.31
N ALA A 406 -20.62 60.09 -4.24
CA ALA A 406 -21.47 61.27 -4.25
C ALA A 406 -20.82 62.36 -5.13
N ALA A 407 -21.53 62.80 -6.17
CA ALA A 407 -21.13 63.97 -6.93
C ALA A 407 -21.43 65.25 -6.12
N PRO A 408 -20.53 66.25 -6.09
CA PRO A 408 -20.75 67.49 -5.36
C PRO A 408 -21.85 68.33 -6.02
N THR A 409 -22.79 68.84 -5.22
CA THR A 409 -23.84 69.74 -5.68
C THR A 409 -23.28 71.14 -5.94
N ALA A 410 -23.21 71.55 -7.21
CA ALA A 410 -22.94 72.94 -7.56
C ALA A 410 -24.14 73.83 -7.23
N ALA A 411 -23.93 74.86 -6.41
CA ALA A 411 -24.92 75.90 -6.12
C ALA A 411 -24.49 77.22 -6.78
N THR A 412 -25.39 77.88 -7.49
CA THR A 412 -25.09 79.09 -8.26
C THR A 412 -25.90 80.29 -7.77
N GLY A 413 -25.24 81.16 -6.98
CA GLY A 413 -25.63 82.56 -6.77
C GLY A 413 -26.70 82.84 -5.69
N SER A 414 -26.30 83.57 -4.63
CA SER A 414 -26.89 84.88 -4.31
C SER A 414 -26.15 85.58 -3.15
N SER A 415 -26.14 86.91 -3.20
CA SER A 415 -25.89 87.87 -2.12
C SER A 415 -24.48 88.09 -1.55
N SER A 416 -24.16 89.40 -1.51
CA SER A 416 -23.18 90.17 -0.73
C SER A 416 -22.97 89.75 0.75
N ARG A 417 -21.91 90.18 1.44
CA ARG A 417 -21.05 91.38 1.25
C ARG A 417 -19.55 91.09 1.36
#